data_AF-A0A1V3GBI1-F1
#
_entry.id   AF-A0A1V3GBI1-F1
#
_cell.length_a   1.000
_cell.length_b   1.000
_cell.length_c   1.000
_cell.angle_alpha   90.00
_cell.angle_beta   90.00
_cell.angle_gamma   90.00
#
_symmetry.space_group_name_H-M   'P 1'
#
loop_
_entity.id
_entity.type
_entity.pdbx_description
1 polymer ?
#
loop_
_entity_poly.entity_id
_entity_poly.type
_entity_poly.pdbx_seq_one_letter_code
_entity_poly.pdbx_strand_id
1 'polypeptide(L)'
;MPTWLALSGALLIFWTVFWFIIYKFQLWTISFPLSKSTVLKAMVTIIIPVSWLTTTLIFGVFLAILKEETFFELFTLVFFPLILLILILLVLYLENIKYHKIRKNEQNELNEIKNNIILWLNQFSFLTQKNYDLQIFISKNKPVGKIIIHDVSNEEASRLKESKNQLPSTVSLLIFERK
;
A
#
# COMPACT_ATOMS: atom_id res chain seq x y z
N MET A 1 3.28 32.25 31.03
CA MET A 1 2.83 31.36 29.93
C MET A 1 2.50 30.01 30.55
N PRO A 2 1.38 29.37 30.21
CA PRO A 2 1.04 28.08 30.80
C PRO A 2 2.15 27.05 30.52
N THR A 3 2.62 26.36 31.54
CA THR A 3 3.72 25.39 31.48
C THR A 3 3.42 24.27 30.48
N TRP A 4 2.17 23.82 30.41
CA TRP A 4 1.70 22.83 29.45
C TRP A 4 1.91 23.26 27.98
N LEU A 5 1.71 24.54 27.68
CA LEU A 5 1.81 25.08 26.33
C LEU A 5 3.27 25.23 25.90
N ALA A 6 4.12 25.68 26.83
CA ALA A 6 5.57 25.73 26.60
C ALA A 6 6.16 24.33 26.38
N LEU A 7 5.75 23.33 27.17
CA LEU A 7 6.16 21.95 27.03
C LEU A 7 5.72 21.36 25.69
N SER A 8 4.44 21.49 25.36
CA SER A 8 3.87 20.97 24.11
C SER A 8 4.53 21.59 22.88
N GLY A 9 4.77 22.90 22.91
CA GLY A 9 5.47 23.62 21.83
C GLY A 9 6.93 23.18 21.68
N ALA A 10 7.65 23.03 22.79
CA ALA A 10 9.04 22.57 22.78
C ALA A 10 9.15 21.14 22.22
N LEU A 11 8.26 20.24 22.63
CA LEU A 11 8.21 18.86 22.11
C LEU A 11 7.91 18.84 20.60
N LEU A 12 6.98 19.68 20.13
CA LEU A 12 6.65 19.76 18.70
C LEU A 12 7.86 20.21 17.87
N ILE A 13 8.57 21.26 18.31
CA ILE A 13 9.79 21.74 17.65
C ILE A 13 10.86 20.66 17.64
N PHE A 14 11.09 20.02 18.80
CA PHE A 14 12.07 18.93 18.93
C PHE A 14 11.78 17.80 17.94
N TRP A 15 10.56 17.28 17.91
CA TRP A 15 10.20 16.17 17.02
C TRP A 15 10.24 16.57 15.54
N THR A 16 9.86 17.80 15.22
CA THR A 16 9.97 18.32 13.86
C THR A 16 11.42 18.30 13.39
N VAL A 17 12.32 18.91 14.15
CA VAL A 17 13.76 18.95 13.83
C VAL A 17 14.35 17.55 13.75
N PHE A 18 14.05 16.69 14.74
CA PHE A 18 14.52 15.31 14.80
C PHE A 18 14.13 14.52 13.54
N TRP A 19 12.86 14.55 13.15
CA TRP A 19 12.39 13.83 11.97
C TRP A 19 12.93 14.42 10.66
N PHE A 20 13.08 15.73 10.57
CA PHE A 20 13.73 16.36 9.41
C PHE A 20 15.21 15.95 9.26
N ILE A 21 15.94 15.82 10.36
CA ILE A 21 17.32 15.32 10.36
C ILE A 21 17.31 13.88 9.83
N ILE A 22 16.47 13.00 10.37
CA ILE A 22 16.35 11.61 9.90
C ILE A 22 16.04 11.54 8.40
N TYR A 23 15.08 12.34 7.94
CA TYR A 23 14.73 12.41 6.52
C TYR A 23 15.88 12.88 5.65
N LYS A 24 16.60 13.94 6.06
CA LYS A 24 17.72 14.51 5.32
C LYS A 24 18.89 13.53 5.21
N PHE A 25 19.24 12.87 6.31
CA PHE A 25 20.36 11.93 6.37
C PHE A 25 19.98 10.51 5.91
N GLN A 26 18.72 10.29 5.52
CA GLN A 26 18.22 8.98 5.09
C GLN A 26 18.57 7.87 6.09
N LEU A 27 18.50 8.19 7.39
CA LEU A 27 18.80 7.23 8.48
C LEU A 27 17.76 6.11 8.56
N TRP A 28 16.75 6.17 7.71
CA TRP A 28 15.73 5.16 7.55
C TRP A 28 16.00 4.33 6.30
N THR A 29 16.08 3.02 6.49
CA THR A 29 16.07 2.03 5.41
C THR A 29 14.68 1.97 4.79
N ILE A 30 14.29 3.01 4.06
CA ILE A 30 13.12 2.95 3.19
C ILE A 30 13.57 2.17 1.95
N SER A 31 13.35 0.87 1.99
CA SER A 31 13.41 0.03 0.80
C SER A 31 12.40 0.59 -0.21
N PHE A 32 12.84 0.74 -1.46
CA PHE A 32 12.02 1.06 -2.62
C PHE A 32 10.68 0.28 -2.55
N PRO A 33 9.50 0.95 -2.65
CA PRO A 33 9.14 1.82 -3.76
C PRO A 33 8.45 3.14 -3.35
N LEU A 34 8.70 3.68 -2.15
CA LEU A 34 8.08 4.94 -1.72
C LEU A 34 8.82 6.15 -2.31
N SER A 35 8.10 7.04 -3.00
CA SER A 35 8.67 8.29 -3.50
C SER A 35 9.03 9.24 -2.34
N LYS A 36 10.06 10.07 -2.49
CA LYS A 36 10.48 11.04 -1.47
C LYS A 36 9.33 11.95 -1.01
N SER A 37 8.44 12.34 -1.91
CA SER A 37 7.26 13.16 -1.58
C SER A 37 6.23 12.39 -0.75
N THR A 38 6.02 11.09 -1.03
CA THR A 38 5.16 10.22 -0.21
C THR A 38 5.71 10.09 1.20
N VAL A 39 7.02 9.89 1.33
CA VAL A 39 7.71 9.78 2.62
C VAL A 39 7.59 11.08 3.42
N LEU A 40 7.88 12.23 2.80
CA LEU A 40 7.75 13.53 3.44
C LEU A 40 6.32 13.79 3.90
N LYS A 41 5.33 13.45 3.06
CA LYS A 41 3.91 13.56 3.41
C LYS A 41 3.59 12.73 4.65
N ALA A 42 3.93 11.43 4.64
CA ALA A 42 3.70 10.54 5.78
C ALA A 42 4.42 11.02 7.05
N MET A 43 5.63 11.57 6.91
CA MET A 43 6.39 12.12 8.03
C MET A 43 5.66 13.28 8.70
N VAL A 44 5.20 14.25 7.90
CA VAL A 44 4.53 15.46 8.41
C VAL A 44 3.11 15.15 8.90
N THR A 45 2.37 14.26 8.24
CA THR A 45 0.96 14.00 8.58
C THR A 45 0.77 12.95 9.68
N ILE A 46 1.70 12.01 9.83
CA ILE A 46 1.54 10.89 10.78
C ILE A 46 2.69 10.87 11.78
N ILE A 47 3.94 10.76 11.32
CA ILE A 47 5.07 10.43 12.21
C ILE A 47 5.35 11.54 13.22
N ILE A 48 5.47 12.79 12.77
CA ILE A 48 5.70 13.95 13.65
C ILE A 48 4.53 14.11 14.64
N PRO A 49 3.25 14.20 14.19
CA PRO A 49 2.12 14.30 15.09
C PRO A 49 2.03 13.17 16.10
N VAL A 50 2.19 11.91 15.68
CA VAL A 50 2.12 10.77 16.60
C VAL A 50 3.24 10.83 17.63
N SER A 51 4.49 11.08 17.22
CA SER A 51 5.62 11.18 18.16
C SER A 51 5.41 12.30 19.18
N TRP A 52 4.91 13.45 18.71
CA TRP A 52 4.59 14.59 19.56
C TRP A 52 3.43 14.29 20.54
N LEU A 53 2.32 13.73 20.07
CA LEU A 53 1.18 13.39 20.92
C LEU A 53 1.53 12.30 21.94
N THR A 54 2.28 11.27 21.53
CA THR A 54 2.70 10.19 22.43
C THR A 54 3.64 10.71 23.51
N THR A 55 4.61 11.55 23.17
CA THR A 55 5.49 12.15 24.19
C THR A 55 4.75 13.13 25.09
N THR A 56 3.88 13.97 24.54
CA THR A 56 3.02 14.87 25.34
C THR A 56 2.17 14.06 26.32
N LEU A 57 1.57 12.95 25.89
CA LEU A 57 0.81 12.04 26.75
C LEU A 57 1.68 11.45 27.87
N ILE A 58 2.86 10.93 27.56
CA ILE A 58 3.76 10.32 28.56
C ILE A 58 4.20 11.36 29.59
N PHE A 59 4.64 12.54 29.16
CA PHE A 59 5.02 13.62 30.05
C PHE A 59 3.82 14.15 30.85
N GLY A 60 2.64 14.23 30.23
CA GLY A 60 1.40 14.64 30.88
C GLY A 60 1.00 13.70 32.01
N VAL A 61 1.05 12.39 31.79
CA VAL A 61 0.79 11.39 32.82
C VAL A 61 1.83 11.48 33.93
N PHE A 62 3.11 11.65 33.59
CA PHE A 62 4.17 11.80 34.58
C PHE A 62 3.98 13.04 35.46
N LEU A 63 3.63 14.19 34.88
CA LEU A 63 3.34 15.42 35.63
C LEU A 63 2.09 15.29 36.51
N ALA A 64 1.04 14.66 36.00
CA ALA A 64 -0.19 14.40 36.74
C ALA A 64 0.03 13.55 38.00
N ILE A 65 1.04 12.67 38.00
CA ILE A 65 1.39 11.86 39.17
C ILE A 65 2.22 12.67 40.19
N LEU A 66 3.09 13.56 39.71
CA LEU A 66 4.04 14.30 40.56
C LEU A 66 3.49 15.62 41.11
N LYS A 67 2.46 16.18 40.48
CA LYS A 67 1.89 17.48 40.81
C LYS A 67 0.37 17.41 40.83
N GLU A 68 -0.24 18.22 41.68
CA GLU A 68 -1.66 18.49 41.62
C GLU A 68 -1.93 19.41 40.41
N GLU A 69 -2.17 18.79 39.26
CA GLU A 69 -2.53 19.48 38.02
C GLU A 69 -4.03 19.81 38.02
N THR A 70 -4.39 20.95 37.44
CA THR A 70 -5.80 21.30 37.25
C THR A 70 -6.45 20.38 36.22
N PHE A 71 -7.78 20.26 36.27
CA PHE A 71 -8.53 19.50 35.25
C PHE A 71 -8.22 19.94 33.82
N PHE A 72 -8.00 21.25 33.60
CA PHE A 72 -7.65 21.78 32.29
C PHE A 72 -6.25 21.33 31.81
N GLU A 73 -5.27 21.30 32.71
CA GLU A 73 -3.92 20.78 32.42
C GLU A 73 -3.95 19.28 32.14
N LEU A 74 -4.69 18.50 32.94
CA LEU A 74 -4.91 17.08 32.68
C LEU A 74 -5.61 16.84 31.33
N PHE A 75 -6.61 17.66 30.99
CA PHE A 75 -7.29 17.57 29.71
C PHE A 75 -6.34 17.82 28.54
N THR A 76 -5.55 18.88 28.60
CA THR A 76 -4.66 19.28 27.50
C THR A 76 -3.44 18.39 27.35
N LEU A 77 -2.87 17.87 28.43
CA LEU A 77 -1.65 17.05 28.41
C LEU A 77 -1.93 15.56 28.28
N VAL A 78 -3.10 15.08 28.71
CA VAL A 78 -3.40 13.64 28.75
C VAL A 78 -4.60 13.30 27.88
N PHE A 79 -5.78 13.82 28.20
CA PHE A 79 -7.00 13.37 27.52
C PHE A 79 -7.04 13.78 26.04
N PHE A 80 -6.66 15.02 25.72
CA PHE A 80 -6.66 15.52 24.35
C PHE A 80 -5.66 14.76 23.45
N PRO A 81 -4.38 14.58 23.83
CA PRO A 81 -3.46 13.76 23.05
C PRO A 81 -3.91 12.31 22.91
N LEU A 82 -4.49 11.72 23.96
CA LEU A 82 -5.03 10.37 23.93
C LEU A 82 -6.17 10.24 22.92
N ILE A 83 -7.15 11.15 22.96
CA ILE A 83 -8.28 11.17 22.02
C ILE A 83 -7.79 11.30 20.58
N LEU A 84 -6.83 12.21 20.33
CA LEU A 84 -6.26 12.38 18.99
C LEU A 84 -5.52 11.13 18.51
N LEU A 85 -4.74 10.48 19.37
CA LEU A 85 -4.06 9.23 19.03
C LEU A 85 -5.07 8.12 18.68
N ILE A 86 -6.15 7.98 19.46
CA ILE A 86 -7.22 7.03 19.18
C ILE A 86 -7.85 7.33 17.81
N LEU A 87 -8.14 8.59 17.51
CA LEU A 87 -8.69 8.99 16.20
C LEU A 87 -7.73 8.66 15.05
N ILE A 88 -6.44 8.94 15.19
CA ILE A 88 -5.43 8.60 14.19
C ILE A 88 -5.38 7.08 13.97
N LEU A 89 -5.35 6.29 15.04
CA LEU A 89 -5.35 4.82 14.95
C LEU A 89 -6.62 4.29 14.27
N LEU A 90 -7.78 4.86 14.58
CA LEU A 90 -9.04 4.48 13.97
C LEU A 90 -9.06 4.77 12.46
N VAL A 91 -8.57 5.94 12.05
CA VAL A 91 -8.45 6.29 10.62
C VAL A 91 -7.52 5.31 9.90
N LEU A 92 -6.34 5.04 10.45
CA LEU A 92 -5.38 4.10 9.87
C LEU A 92 -5.96 2.68 9.79
N TYR A 93 -6.71 2.27 10.81
CA TYR A 93 -7.39 0.96 10.82
C TYR A 93 -8.44 0.85 9.72
N LEU A 94 -9.29 1.88 9.54
CA LEU A 94 -10.30 1.91 8.49
C LEU A 94 -9.67 1.91 7.09
N GLU A 95 -8.59 2.68 6.88
CA GLU A 95 -7.83 2.68 5.63
C GLU A 95 -7.22 1.30 5.34
N ASN A 96 -6.68 0.64 6.36
CA ASN A 96 -6.11 -0.71 6.21
C ASN A 96 -7.19 -1.74 5.82
N ILE A 97 -8.36 -1.71 6.44
CA ILE A 97 -9.49 -2.58 6.06
C ILE A 97 -9.88 -2.34 4.59
N LYS A 98 -10.01 -1.08 4.18
CA LYS A 98 -10.36 -0.71 2.81
C LYS A 98 -9.31 -1.23 1.82
N TYR A 99 -8.03 -1.05 2.14
CA TYR A 99 -6.91 -1.57 1.34
C TYR A 99 -6.97 -3.09 1.19
N HIS A 100 -7.16 -3.83 2.28
CA HIS A 100 -7.29 -5.29 2.25
C HIS A 100 -8.49 -5.75 1.42
N LYS A 101 -9.64 -5.05 1.51
CA LYS A 101 -10.83 -5.36 0.72
C LYS A 101 -10.57 -5.16 -0.77
N ILE A 102 -9.94 -4.05 -1.16
CA ILE A 102 -9.56 -3.79 -2.55
C ILE A 102 -8.61 -4.86 -3.06
N ARG A 103 -7.53 -5.14 -2.33
CA ARG A 103 -6.54 -6.15 -2.70
C ARG A 103 -7.14 -7.55 -2.84
N LYS A 104 -8.10 -7.92 -1.99
CA LYS A 104 -8.83 -9.19 -2.09
C LYS A 104 -9.68 -9.25 -3.37
N ASN A 105 -10.38 -8.18 -3.70
CA ASN A 105 -11.16 -8.10 -4.94
C ASN A 105 -10.25 -8.17 -6.17
N GLU A 106 -9.17 -7.41 -6.18
CA GLU A 106 -8.13 -7.44 -7.22
C GLU A 106 -7.56 -8.86 -7.43
N GLN A 107 -7.26 -9.57 -6.35
CA GLN A 107 -6.80 -10.95 -6.42
C GLN A 107 -7.86 -11.91 -7.00
N ASN A 108 -9.13 -11.72 -6.64
CA ASN A 108 -10.23 -12.52 -7.18
C ASN A 108 -10.40 -12.30 -8.68
N GLU A 109 -10.38 -11.04 -9.14
CA GLU A 109 -10.46 -10.71 -10.57
C GLU A 109 -9.27 -11.29 -11.37
N LEU A 110 -8.06 -11.21 -10.81
CA LEU A 110 -6.87 -11.82 -11.42
C LEU A 110 -7.02 -13.34 -11.54
N ASN A 111 -7.53 -14.00 -10.49
CA ASN A 111 -7.75 -15.45 -10.49
C ASN A 111 -8.82 -15.86 -11.51
N GLU A 112 -9.89 -15.07 -11.65
CA GLU A 112 -10.96 -15.32 -12.63
C GLU A 112 -10.43 -15.24 -14.07
N ILE A 113 -9.70 -14.17 -14.41
CA ILE A 113 -9.06 -14.04 -15.73
C ILE A 113 -8.05 -15.16 -15.96
N LYS A 114 -7.24 -15.50 -14.95
CA LYS A 114 -6.28 -16.60 -15.04
C LYS A 114 -6.97 -17.91 -15.36
N ASN A 115 -8.07 -18.22 -14.69
CA ASN A 115 -8.83 -19.45 -14.93
C ASN A 115 -9.42 -19.46 -16.34
N ASN A 116 -9.98 -18.34 -16.81
CA ASN A 116 -10.51 -18.23 -18.17
C ASN A 116 -9.42 -18.46 -19.23
N ILE A 117 -8.23 -17.90 -19.03
CA ILE A 117 -7.09 -18.12 -19.93
C ILE A 117 -6.63 -19.58 -19.91
N ILE A 118 -6.54 -20.20 -18.73
CA ILE A 118 -6.15 -21.62 -18.61
C ILE A 118 -7.17 -22.51 -19.32
N LEU A 119 -8.47 -22.25 -19.13
CA LEU A 119 -9.53 -22.98 -19.82
C LEU A 119 -9.42 -22.85 -21.34
N TRP A 120 -9.12 -21.65 -21.84
CA TRP A 120 -8.88 -21.42 -23.27
C TRP A 120 -7.64 -22.16 -23.78
N LEU A 121 -6.52 -22.11 -23.06
CA LEU A 121 -5.28 -22.82 -23.43
C LEU A 121 -5.49 -24.34 -23.48
N ASN A 122 -6.28 -24.88 -22.54
CA ASN A 122 -6.57 -26.32 -22.46
C ASN A 122 -7.43 -26.84 -23.62
N GLN A 123 -8.02 -25.96 -24.45
CA GLN A 123 -8.72 -26.39 -25.68
C GLN A 123 -7.75 -26.89 -26.75
N PHE A 124 -6.47 -26.52 -26.66
CA PHE A 124 -5.44 -26.86 -27.64
C PHE A 124 -4.55 -27.97 -27.10
N SER A 125 -4.75 -29.19 -27.60
CA SER A 125 -3.98 -30.37 -27.17
C SER A 125 -2.48 -30.29 -27.45
N PHE A 126 -2.07 -29.44 -28.41
CA PHE A 126 -0.66 -29.23 -28.76
C PHE A 126 0.06 -28.24 -27.83
N LEU A 127 -0.66 -27.47 -27.00
CA LEU A 127 -0.05 -26.56 -26.04
C LEU A 127 0.31 -27.31 -24.76
N THR A 128 1.58 -27.22 -24.37
CA THR A 128 2.05 -27.66 -23.05
C THR A 128 2.56 -26.46 -22.25
N GLN A 129 2.72 -26.60 -20.93
CA GLN A 129 3.25 -25.53 -20.06
C GLN A 129 4.64 -25.02 -20.48
N LYS A 130 5.37 -25.75 -21.32
CA LYS A 130 6.68 -25.32 -21.87
C LYS A 130 6.55 -24.41 -23.09
N ASN A 131 5.37 -24.38 -23.72
CA ASN A 131 5.11 -23.71 -24.98
C ASN A 131 4.36 -22.40 -24.78
N TYR A 132 4.07 -22.00 -23.54
CA TYR A 132 3.44 -20.72 -23.27
C TYR A 132 3.90 -20.08 -21.97
N ASP A 133 3.97 -18.76 -22.00
CA ASP A 133 4.12 -17.91 -20.82
C ASP A 133 2.86 -17.08 -20.61
N LEU A 134 2.40 -17.05 -19.36
CA LEU A 134 1.22 -16.30 -18.93
C LEU A 134 1.63 -15.18 -17.97
N GLN A 135 1.44 -13.94 -18.38
CA GLN A 135 1.66 -12.77 -17.54
C GLN A 135 0.33 -12.07 -17.31
N ILE A 136 -0.11 -12.00 -16.04
CA ILE A 136 -1.35 -11.31 -15.66
C ILE A 136 -0.99 -10.31 -14.56
N PHE A 137 -1.42 -9.08 -14.74
CA PHE A 137 -1.18 -7.99 -13.80
C PHE A 137 -2.32 -6.99 -13.85
N ILE A 138 -2.42 -6.15 -12.83
CA ILE A 138 -3.40 -5.06 -12.80
C ILE A 138 -2.77 -3.83 -13.42
N SER A 139 -3.45 -3.27 -14.42
CA SER A 139 -3.09 -2.00 -15.05
C SER A 139 -4.31 -1.10 -15.07
N LYS A 140 -4.19 0.12 -14.55
CA LYS A 140 -5.29 1.11 -14.46
C LYS A 140 -6.57 0.51 -13.83
N ASN A 141 -6.43 -0.21 -12.71
CA ASN A 141 -7.52 -0.88 -11.98
C ASN A 141 -8.29 -1.93 -12.80
N LYS A 142 -7.70 -2.48 -13.85
CA LYS A 142 -8.26 -3.60 -14.60
C LYS A 142 -7.23 -4.72 -14.73
N PRO A 143 -7.63 -5.98 -14.62
CA PRO A 143 -6.74 -7.11 -14.89
C PRO A 143 -6.44 -7.17 -16.40
N VAL A 144 -5.15 -7.12 -16.73
CA VAL A 144 -4.62 -7.22 -18.09
C VAL A 144 -3.78 -8.48 -18.18
N GLY A 145 -3.99 -9.24 -19.26
CA GLY A 145 -3.27 -10.47 -19.54
C GLY A 145 -2.39 -10.36 -20.78
N LYS A 146 -1.30 -11.10 -20.78
CA LYS A 146 -0.47 -11.35 -21.94
C LYS A 146 -0.14 -12.83 -21.98
N ILE A 147 -0.55 -13.47 -23.07
CA ILE A 147 -0.22 -14.86 -23.39
C ILE A 147 0.86 -14.80 -24.46
N ILE A 148 1.97 -15.46 -24.22
CA ILE A 148 3.04 -15.63 -25.19
C ILE A 148 3.13 -17.12 -25.50
N ILE A 149 2.86 -17.49 -26.74
CA ILE A 149 2.93 -18.89 -27.20
C ILE A 149 4.16 -19.03 -28.07
N HIS A 150 4.94 -20.07 -27.82
CA HIS A 150 6.19 -20.37 -28.49
C HIS A 150 6.11 -21.70 -29.24
N ASP A 151 6.90 -21.79 -30.31
CA ASP A 151 7.22 -23.04 -31.00
C ASP A 151 5.99 -23.79 -31.54
N VAL A 152 5.11 -23.05 -32.21
CA VAL A 152 3.92 -23.60 -32.88
C VAL A 152 4.09 -23.60 -34.40
N SER A 153 3.49 -24.57 -35.07
CA SER A 153 3.41 -24.61 -36.54
C SER A 153 2.46 -23.53 -37.09
N ASN A 154 2.53 -23.27 -38.40
CA ASN A 154 1.66 -22.29 -39.07
C ASN A 154 0.17 -22.66 -38.97
N GLU A 155 -0.16 -23.96 -39.01
CA GLU A 155 -1.53 -24.44 -38.86
C GLU A 155 -2.05 -24.22 -37.43
N GLU A 156 -1.24 -24.54 -36.43
CA GLU A 156 -1.55 -24.31 -35.01
C GLU A 156 -1.69 -22.81 -34.71
N ALA A 157 -0.80 -21.98 -35.25
CA ALA A 157 -0.86 -20.53 -35.13
C ALA A 157 -2.15 -19.95 -35.74
N SER A 158 -2.62 -20.52 -36.86
CA SER A 158 -3.88 -20.10 -37.48
C SER A 158 -5.08 -20.45 -36.61
N ARG A 159 -5.13 -21.66 -36.05
CA ARG A 159 -6.19 -22.08 -35.10
C ARG A 159 -6.24 -21.19 -33.86
N LEU A 160 -5.08 -20.80 -33.33
CA LEU A 160 -4.98 -19.89 -32.18
C LEU A 160 -5.50 -18.48 -32.52
N LYS A 161 -5.21 -17.98 -33.72
CA LYS A 161 -5.68 -16.66 -34.19
C LYS A 161 -7.21 -16.66 -34.39
N GLU A 162 -7.79 -17.73 -34.89
CA GLU A 162 -9.25 -17.88 -35.09
C GLU A 162 -10.01 -17.88 -33.75
N SER A 163 -9.51 -18.58 -32.75
CA SER A 163 -10.13 -18.64 -31.41
C SER A 163 -9.80 -17.45 -30.52
N LYS A 164 -9.06 -16.44 -31.01
CA LYS A 164 -8.66 -15.26 -30.22
C LYS A 164 -9.85 -14.48 -29.67
N ASN A 165 -10.97 -14.46 -30.38
CA ASN A 165 -12.18 -13.75 -29.96
C ASN A 165 -12.84 -14.32 -28.69
N GLN A 166 -12.45 -15.54 -28.28
CA GLN A 166 -12.93 -16.18 -27.05
C GLN A 166 -12.11 -15.78 -25.82
N LEU A 167 -10.95 -15.14 -26.00
CA LEU A 167 -10.17 -14.60 -24.89
C LEU A 167 -10.84 -13.32 -24.36
N PRO A 168 -10.69 -13.02 -23.06
CA PRO A 168 -11.12 -11.73 -22.52
C PRO A 168 -10.46 -10.58 -23.28
N SER A 169 -11.20 -9.50 -23.55
CA SER A 169 -10.73 -8.36 -24.35
C SER A 169 -9.51 -7.64 -23.78
N THR A 170 -9.21 -7.83 -22.49
CA THR A 170 -8.03 -7.30 -21.80
C THR A 170 -6.79 -8.18 -21.94
N VAL A 171 -6.89 -9.31 -22.65
CA VAL A 171 -5.81 -10.27 -22.84
C VAL A 171 -5.22 -10.14 -24.24
N SER A 172 -3.91 -9.94 -24.31
CA SER A 172 -3.14 -9.92 -25.55
C SER A 172 -2.53 -11.28 -25.84
N LEU A 173 -2.55 -11.70 -27.11
CA LEU A 173 -1.99 -12.96 -27.57
C LEU A 173 -0.81 -12.67 -28.51
N LEU A 174 0.37 -13.16 -28.16
CA LEU A 174 1.57 -13.17 -29.01
C LEU A 174 1.92 -14.61 -29.36
N ILE A 175 2.20 -14.87 -30.64
CA ILE A 175 2.50 -16.21 -31.16
C ILE A 175 3.84 -16.14 -31.88
N PHE A 176 4.75 -17.05 -31.52
CA PHE A 176 6.04 -17.24 -32.18
C PHE A 176 6.04 -18.59 -32.91
N GLU A 177 6.04 -18.53 -34.23
CA GLU A 177 6.00 -19.68 -35.12
C GLU A 177 7.38 -20.36 -35.22
N ARG A 178 7.40 -21.70 -35.30
CA ARG A 178 8.63 -22.48 -35.52
C ARG A 178 9.14 -22.20 -36.94
N LYS A 179 10.43 -21.82 -37.05
CA LYS A 179 11.12 -21.69 -38.33
C LYS A 179 11.43 -23.05 -38.94
#